data_AF-A0A3P8M2R6-F1
#
_entry.id   AF-A0A3P8M2R6-F1
#
_cell.length_a   1.000
_cell.length_b   1.000
_cell.length_c   1.000
_cell.angle_alpha   90.00
_cell.angle_beta   90.00
_cell.angle_gamma   90.00
#
_symmetry.space_group_name_H-M   'P 1'
#
loop_
_entity.id
_entity.type
_entity.pdbx_description
1 polymer ?
#
loop_
_entity_poly.entity_id
_entity_poly.type
_entity_poly.pdbx_seq_one_letter_code
_entity_poly.pdbx_strand_id
1 'polypeptide(L)'
;MPSPCLQSSSALSETDVTALKQWFGEFYHWMTTSQNGFEEENWHNNHGTYFDMQAATYALFSGKIEEAKKRLYITQLRRIAGQFDMQGRQMAELERTRPWHYSNFNLEAYNRLGRLGEKAGVDIWNFTLDDHSLQKGYQYVAGFINSGTPWPWKDLDKMDDKKALRNITSAAHAWPNNPLFSEKARWLRAKYPDDITTLIAPLPASTEVRDNQ
;
A
#
# COMPACT_ATOMS: atom_id res chain seq x y z
N MET A 1 17.22 -6.73 8.20
CA MET A 1 16.63 -6.08 6.99
C MET A 1 17.05 -6.90 5.78
N PRO A 2 16.14 -7.36 4.92
CA PRO A 2 16.57 -8.04 3.69
C PRO A 2 17.43 -7.07 2.86
N SER A 3 18.60 -7.53 2.45
CA SER A 3 19.51 -6.78 1.58
C SER A 3 18.77 -6.45 0.27
N PRO A 4 18.85 -5.20 -0.23
CA PRO A 4 18.46 -4.88 -1.60
C PRO A 4 19.01 -5.94 -2.57
N CYS A 5 18.20 -6.41 -3.52
CA CYS A 5 18.51 -7.56 -4.38
C CYS A 5 19.85 -7.45 -5.15
N LEU A 6 20.40 -6.24 -5.30
CA LEU A 6 21.68 -5.97 -5.96
C LEU A 6 22.89 -6.00 -5.01
N GLN A 7 22.70 -5.95 -3.69
CA GLN A 7 23.83 -6.03 -2.75
C GLN A 7 24.52 -7.40 -2.79
N SER A 8 23.77 -8.47 -3.08
CA SER A 8 24.32 -9.82 -3.19
C SER A 8 25.02 -10.08 -4.53
N SER A 9 24.91 -9.19 -5.53
CA SER A 9 25.43 -9.42 -6.87
C SER A 9 26.81 -8.81 -7.13
N SER A 10 27.50 -8.33 -6.09
CA SER A 10 28.78 -7.59 -6.11
C SER A 10 28.86 -6.36 -7.04
N ALA A 11 27.77 -6.01 -7.73
CA ALA A 11 27.66 -4.86 -8.61
C ALA A 11 27.57 -3.51 -7.87
N LEU A 12 27.26 -3.55 -6.57
CA LEU A 12 27.28 -2.39 -5.68
C LEU A 12 28.31 -2.65 -4.59
N SER A 13 29.32 -1.77 -4.49
CA SER A 13 30.28 -1.83 -3.41
C SER A 13 29.65 -1.40 -2.08
N GLU A 14 30.27 -1.74 -0.96
CA GLU A 14 29.84 -1.23 0.36
C GLU A 14 29.88 0.30 0.45
N THR A 15 30.84 0.91 -0.25
CA THR A 15 30.95 2.37 -0.39
C THR A 15 29.73 2.95 -1.11
N ASP A 16 29.30 2.34 -2.22
CA ASP A 16 28.11 2.79 -2.96
C ASP A 16 26.85 2.67 -2.11
N VAL A 17 26.70 1.55 -1.40
CA VAL A 17 25.58 1.32 -0.49
C VAL A 17 25.55 2.38 0.61
N THR A 18 26.71 2.71 1.18
CA THR A 18 26.82 3.71 2.25
C THR A 18 26.47 5.11 1.72
N ALA A 19 26.97 5.48 0.55
CA ALA A 19 26.66 6.76 -0.09
C ALA A 19 25.16 6.88 -0.41
N LEU A 20 24.53 5.82 -0.92
CA LEU A 20 23.09 5.78 -1.17
C LEU A 20 22.28 5.96 0.13
N LYS A 21 22.64 5.24 1.19
CA LYS A 21 21.96 5.38 2.49
C LYS A 21 22.08 6.80 3.04
N GLN A 22 23.24 7.42 2.90
CA GLN A 22 23.44 8.81 3.30
C GLN A 22 22.57 9.76 2.48
N TRP A 23 22.59 9.66 1.16
CA TRP A 23 21.78 10.51 0.27
C TRP A 23 20.27 10.39 0.57
N PHE A 24 19.74 9.18 0.70
CA PHE A 24 18.34 8.98 1.09
C PHE A 24 18.05 9.49 2.50
N GLY A 25 19.05 9.46 3.38
CA GLY A 25 18.94 10.03 4.71
C GLY A 25 18.83 11.55 4.71
N GLU A 26 19.59 12.23 3.85
CA GLU A 26 19.55 13.67 3.62
C GLU A 26 18.26 14.08 2.90
N PHE A 27 17.83 13.31 1.90
CA PHE A 27 16.57 13.54 1.20
C PHE A 27 15.36 13.38 2.12
N TYR A 28 15.37 12.37 3.01
CA TYR A 28 14.36 12.24 4.07
C TYR A 28 14.32 13.48 4.99
N HIS A 29 15.48 14.00 5.38
CA HIS A 29 15.56 15.19 6.22
C HIS A 29 14.97 16.41 5.50
N TRP A 30 15.34 16.65 4.24
CA TRP A 30 14.76 17.72 3.43
C TRP A 30 13.24 17.55 3.26
N MET A 31 12.77 16.33 2.96
CA MET A 31 11.36 16.03 2.77
C MET A 31 10.53 16.32 4.03
N THR A 32 11.10 16.18 5.23
CA THR A 32 10.38 16.35 6.50
C THR A 32 10.58 17.71 7.17
N THR A 33 11.41 18.58 6.60
CA THR A 33 11.73 19.91 7.17
C THR A 33 11.58 21.07 6.18
N SER A 34 11.51 20.79 4.88
CA SER A 34 11.28 21.82 3.85
C SER A 34 9.83 22.26 3.78
N GLN A 35 9.61 23.48 3.29
CA GLN A 35 8.28 24.03 3.04
C GLN A 35 7.47 23.15 2.08
N ASN A 36 8.08 22.71 0.96
CA ASN A 36 7.44 21.83 -0.01
C ASN A 36 7.03 20.50 0.62
N GLY A 37 7.88 19.94 1.47
CA GLY A 37 7.59 18.71 2.20
C GLY A 37 6.40 18.87 3.15
N PHE A 38 6.35 19.97 3.89
CA PHE A 38 5.23 20.30 4.77
C PHE A 38 3.91 20.46 4.00
N GLU A 39 3.94 21.10 2.83
CA GLU A 39 2.76 21.24 1.98
C GLU A 39 2.28 19.88 1.46
N GLU A 40 3.19 19.05 0.95
CA GLU A 40 2.87 17.72 0.43
C GLU A 40 2.30 16.80 1.53
N GLU A 41 2.90 16.83 2.72
CA GLU A 41 2.45 16.08 3.89
C GLU A 41 1.02 16.45 4.31
N ASN A 42 0.60 17.69 4.09
CA ASN A 42 -0.69 18.20 4.55
C ASN A 42 -1.87 17.89 3.64
N TRP A 43 -1.64 17.34 2.45
CA TRP A 43 -2.73 16.88 1.60
C TRP A 43 -3.51 15.73 2.26
N HIS A 44 -4.83 15.84 2.18
CA HIS A 44 -5.77 14.88 2.76
C HIS A 44 -6.03 13.68 1.84
N ASN A 45 -5.65 13.75 0.56
CA ASN A 45 -5.82 12.71 -0.44
C ASN A 45 -4.52 11.86 -0.60
N ASN A 46 -4.43 11.10 -1.68
CA ASN A 46 -3.33 10.19 -1.99
C ASN A 46 -1.93 10.84 -1.93
N HIS A 47 -1.78 12.15 -2.15
CA HIS A 47 -0.51 12.85 -1.99
C HIS A 47 0.07 12.66 -0.58
N GLY A 48 -0.74 12.87 0.46
CA GLY A 48 -0.30 12.68 1.85
C GLY A 48 0.06 11.22 2.17
N THR A 49 -0.63 10.26 1.56
CA THR A 49 -0.33 8.83 1.71
C THR A 49 1.00 8.46 1.04
N TYR A 50 1.26 8.98 -0.17
CA TYR A 50 2.50 8.77 -0.89
C TYR A 50 3.67 9.48 -0.22
N PHE A 51 3.45 10.65 0.40
CA PHE A 51 4.43 11.30 1.26
C PHE A 51 4.83 10.36 2.41
N ASP A 52 3.86 9.83 3.16
CA ASP A 52 4.16 8.97 4.30
C ASP A 52 4.89 7.68 3.86
N MET A 53 4.47 7.09 2.74
CA MET A 53 5.10 5.91 2.16
C MET A 53 6.57 6.15 1.79
N GLN A 54 6.87 7.28 1.14
CA GLN A 54 8.24 7.66 0.77
C GLN A 54 9.08 7.98 2.01
N ALA A 55 8.56 8.80 2.93
CA ALA A 55 9.24 9.19 4.15
C ALA A 55 9.60 7.97 5.01
N ALA A 56 8.67 7.02 5.22
CA ALA A 56 8.94 5.78 5.95
C ALA A 56 9.95 4.89 5.22
N THR A 57 9.89 4.81 3.89
CA THR A 57 10.85 4.04 3.07
C THR A 57 12.27 4.58 3.24
N TYR A 58 12.45 5.89 3.09
CA TYR A 58 13.77 6.52 3.13
C TYR A 58 14.35 6.54 4.54
N ALA A 59 13.51 6.73 5.56
CA ALA A 59 13.92 6.58 6.95
C ALA A 59 14.44 5.16 7.23
N LEU A 60 13.68 4.11 6.87
CA LEU A 60 14.10 2.72 7.03
C LEU A 60 15.38 2.41 6.26
N PHE A 61 15.46 2.80 4.98
CA PHE A 61 16.62 2.52 4.14
C PHE A 61 17.90 3.17 4.68
N SER A 62 17.79 4.40 5.19
CA SER A 62 18.90 5.16 5.79
C SER A 62 19.20 4.80 7.26
N GLY A 63 18.54 3.79 7.82
CA GLY A 63 18.78 3.32 9.19
C GLY A 63 18.07 4.09 10.30
N LYS A 64 17.18 5.03 9.96
CA LYS A 64 16.38 5.85 10.88
C LYS A 64 15.07 5.15 11.27
N ILE A 65 15.19 4.08 12.06
CA ILE A 65 14.08 3.15 12.34
C ILE A 65 12.98 3.82 13.19
N GLU A 66 13.34 4.63 14.19
CA GLU A 66 12.36 5.26 15.08
C GLU A 66 11.56 6.35 14.37
N GLU A 67 12.21 7.08 13.45
CA GLU A 67 11.57 8.05 12.57
C GLU A 67 10.60 7.39 11.59
N ALA A 68 10.94 6.21 11.08
CA ALA A 68 10.03 5.42 10.27
C ALA A 68 8.81 4.97 11.06
N LYS A 69 8.99 4.47 12.29
CA LYS A 69 7.87 4.11 13.18
C LYS A 69 6.98 5.31 13.47
N LYS A 70 7.56 6.47 13.80
CA LYS A 70 6.80 7.72 13.98
C LYS A 70 5.94 8.03 12.76
N ARG A 71 6.49 7.89 11.56
CA ARG A 71 5.77 8.11 10.31
C ARG A 71 4.62 7.11 10.11
N LEU A 72 4.84 5.85 10.45
CA LEU A 72 3.82 4.80 10.38
C LEU A 72 2.67 5.03 11.40
N TYR A 73 2.97 5.53 12.60
CA TYR A 73 1.93 5.95 13.55
C TYR A 73 1.12 7.15 13.04
N ILE A 74 1.76 8.10 12.34
CA ILE A 74 1.05 9.18 11.65
C ILE A 74 0.14 8.61 10.56
N THR A 75 0.59 7.63 9.78
CA THR A 75 -0.25 6.94 8.80
C THR A 75 -1.50 6.34 9.43
N GLN A 76 -1.37 5.64 10.56
CA GLN A 76 -2.52 5.09 11.29
C GLN A 76 -3.50 6.19 11.70
N LEU A 77 -3.04 7.15 12.51
CA LEU A 77 -3.90 8.11 13.19
C LEU A 77 -4.43 9.21 12.27
N ARG A 78 -3.67 9.63 11.26
CA ARG A 78 -4.03 10.74 10.37
C ARG A 78 -4.57 10.27 9.04
N ARG A 79 -3.98 9.24 8.42
CA ARG A 79 -4.36 8.81 7.07
C ARG A 79 -5.47 7.80 7.10
N ILE A 80 -5.30 6.67 7.80
CA ILE A 80 -6.33 5.63 7.81
C ILE A 80 -7.63 6.18 8.41
N ALA A 81 -7.55 6.84 9.57
CA ALA A 81 -8.72 7.45 10.20
C ALA A 81 -9.34 8.60 9.39
N GLY A 82 -8.53 9.36 8.63
CA GLY A 82 -8.99 10.55 7.91
C GLY A 82 -9.41 10.32 6.46
N GLN A 83 -8.92 9.27 5.80
CA GLN A 83 -9.14 9.04 4.37
C GLN A 83 -10.23 8.03 4.05
N PHE A 84 -10.43 7.03 4.91
CA PHE A 84 -11.49 6.04 4.74
C PHE A 84 -12.64 6.44 5.65
N ASP A 85 -13.88 6.42 5.17
CA ASP A 85 -15.03 6.52 6.06
C ASP A 85 -15.38 5.16 6.71
N MET A 86 -16.44 5.12 7.51
CA MET A 86 -16.92 3.91 8.19
C MET A 86 -17.33 2.77 7.22
N GLN A 87 -17.53 3.07 5.93
CA GLN A 87 -17.83 2.11 4.86
C GLN A 87 -16.60 1.82 3.98
N GLY A 88 -15.43 2.38 4.28
CA GLY A 88 -14.20 2.22 3.51
C GLY A 88 -14.10 3.10 2.27
N ARG A 89 -15.00 4.06 2.09
CA ARG A 89 -14.98 4.98 0.95
C ARG A 89 -13.86 6.00 1.14
N GLN A 90 -13.11 6.23 0.06
CA GLN A 90 -12.03 7.20 -0.01
C GLN A 90 -12.55 8.51 -0.62
N MET A 91 -13.34 9.29 0.13
CA MET A 91 -14.13 10.39 -0.46
C MET A 91 -13.31 11.39 -1.28
N ALA A 92 -12.12 11.76 -0.81
CA ALA A 92 -11.21 12.66 -1.54
C ALA A 92 -10.73 12.11 -2.89
N GLU A 93 -10.70 10.78 -3.06
CA GLU A 93 -10.39 10.11 -4.32
C GLU A 93 -11.63 9.93 -5.19
N LEU A 94 -12.79 9.68 -4.55
CA LEU A 94 -14.06 9.46 -5.22
C LEU A 94 -14.64 10.73 -5.86
N GLU A 95 -14.26 11.91 -5.35
CA GLU A 95 -14.61 13.21 -5.90
C GLU A 95 -13.76 13.63 -7.12
N ARG A 96 -12.75 12.82 -7.48
CA ARG A 96 -11.86 13.09 -8.62
C ARG A 96 -12.54 12.76 -9.95
N THR A 97 -11.93 13.21 -11.04
CA THR A 97 -12.40 12.92 -12.41
C THR A 97 -12.23 11.47 -12.83
N ARG A 98 -11.33 10.74 -12.17
CA ARG A 98 -11.03 9.30 -12.41
C ARG A 98 -11.04 8.53 -11.09
N PRO A 99 -12.19 8.43 -10.41
CA PRO A 99 -12.26 7.95 -9.04
C PRO A 99 -11.85 6.48 -8.88
N TRP A 100 -12.07 5.63 -9.89
CA TRP A 100 -11.58 4.25 -9.85
C TRP A 100 -10.06 4.18 -9.82
N HIS A 101 -9.41 4.99 -10.66
CA HIS A 101 -7.95 5.09 -10.71
C HIS A 101 -7.38 5.59 -9.39
N TYR A 102 -7.88 6.72 -8.87
CA TYR A 102 -7.33 7.32 -7.65
C TYR A 102 -7.58 6.47 -6.40
N SER A 103 -8.73 5.80 -6.30
CA SER A 103 -9.00 4.86 -5.21
C SER A 103 -8.00 3.70 -5.18
N ASN A 104 -7.65 3.16 -6.35
CA ASN A 104 -6.64 2.10 -6.47
C ASN A 104 -5.21 2.61 -6.28
N PHE A 105 -4.92 3.81 -6.78
CA PHE A 105 -3.60 4.44 -6.65
C PHE A 105 -3.27 4.71 -5.17
N ASN A 106 -4.22 5.22 -4.40
CA ASN A 106 -4.03 5.45 -2.97
C ASN A 106 -3.80 4.14 -2.20
N LEU A 107 -4.60 3.09 -2.46
CA LEU A 107 -4.38 1.75 -1.89
C LEU A 107 -3.01 1.17 -2.26
N GLU A 108 -2.46 1.53 -3.42
CA GLU A 108 -1.13 1.09 -3.81
C GLU A 108 -0.01 1.62 -2.90
N ALA A 109 -0.16 2.84 -2.37
CA ALA A 109 0.71 3.37 -1.33
C ALA A 109 0.53 2.61 -0.01
N TYR A 110 -0.71 2.30 0.37
CA TYR A 110 -0.99 1.49 1.56
C TYR A 110 -0.43 0.08 1.49
N ASN A 111 -0.38 -0.57 0.31
CA ASN A 111 0.30 -1.85 0.17
C ASN A 111 1.76 -1.78 0.64
N ARG A 112 2.45 -0.70 0.26
CA ARG A 112 3.84 -0.47 0.62
C ARG A 112 3.96 -0.13 2.10
N LEU A 113 3.12 0.77 2.61
CA LEU A 113 3.08 1.14 4.03
C LEU A 113 2.84 -0.07 4.94
N GLY A 114 1.94 -0.98 4.56
CA GLY A 114 1.73 -2.24 5.24
C GLY A 114 3.00 -3.08 5.36
N ARG A 115 3.72 -3.28 4.24
CA ARG A 115 5.01 -3.98 4.22
C ARG A 115 6.12 -3.25 5.00
N LEU A 116 6.11 -1.92 5.01
CA LEU A 116 7.05 -1.13 5.83
C LEU A 116 6.73 -1.31 7.32
N GLY A 117 5.45 -1.35 7.67
CA GLY A 117 4.94 -1.65 9.00
C GLY A 117 5.42 -3.02 9.50
N GLU A 118 5.27 -4.07 8.70
CA GLU A 118 5.79 -5.41 8.99
C GLU A 118 7.30 -5.40 9.30
N LYS A 119 8.08 -4.60 8.58
CA LYS A 119 9.54 -4.47 8.79
C LYS A 119 9.89 -3.64 10.03
N ALA A 120 9.07 -2.65 10.37
CA ALA A 120 9.31 -1.73 11.48
C ALA A 120 8.64 -2.16 12.80
N GLY A 121 7.80 -3.20 12.77
CA GLY A 121 7.01 -3.65 13.92
C GLY A 121 5.80 -2.78 14.23
N VAL A 122 5.18 -2.16 13.21
CA VAL A 122 3.96 -1.35 13.35
C VAL A 122 2.86 -1.96 12.49
N ASP A 123 1.75 -2.37 13.09
CA ASP A 123 0.64 -3.00 12.36
C ASP A 123 -0.25 -1.97 11.65
N ILE A 124 0.09 -1.66 10.40
CA ILE A 124 -0.72 -0.79 9.53
C ILE A 124 -1.98 -1.51 9.03
N TRP A 125 -1.88 -2.82 8.77
CA TRP A 125 -2.96 -3.57 8.14
C TRP A 125 -4.20 -3.64 9.03
N ASN A 126 -4.02 -3.97 10.32
CA ASN A 126 -5.13 -4.19 11.24
C ASN A 126 -5.46 -2.97 12.11
N PHE A 127 -4.89 -1.80 11.80
CA PHE A 127 -5.25 -0.57 12.49
C PHE A 127 -6.72 -0.20 12.26
N THR A 128 -7.38 0.19 13.34
CA THR A 128 -8.77 0.68 13.34
C THR A 128 -8.92 1.83 14.35
N LEU A 129 -9.74 2.82 14.01
CA LEU A 129 -10.14 3.90 14.90
C LEU A 129 -11.58 4.30 14.57
N ASP A 130 -12.50 4.24 15.53
CA ASP A 130 -13.92 4.62 15.37
C ASP A 130 -14.59 4.02 14.12
N ASP A 131 -14.35 2.73 13.85
CA ASP A 131 -14.79 1.98 12.67
C ASP A 131 -14.15 2.37 11.33
N HIS A 132 -13.20 3.29 11.31
CA HIS A 132 -12.35 3.58 10.16
C HIS A 132 -11.21 2.56 10.09
N SER A 133 -11.10 1.84 8.98
CA SER A 133 -10.04 0.85 8.81
C SER A 133 -9.56 0.71 7.37
N LEU A 134 -8.29 0.34 7.22
CA LEU A 134 -7.70 0.09 5.92
C LEU A 134 -8.38 -1.12 5.23
N GLN A 135 -8.73 -2.15 5.99
CA GLN A 135 -9.42 -3.33 5.47
C GLN A 135 -10.72 -2.98 4.75
N LYS A 136 -11.54 -2.06 5.30
CA LYS A 136 -12.77 -1.59 4.67
C LYS A 136 -12.49 -0.89 3.34
N GLY A 137 -11.40 -0.15 3.24
CA GLY A 137 -10.94 0.46 1.99
C GLY A 137 -10.73 -0.55 0.86
N TYR A 138 -10.07 -1.67 1.16
CA TYR A 138 -9.92 -2.75 0.19
C TYR A 138 -11.23 -3.48 -0.09
N GLN A 139 -12.09 -3.69 0.93
CA GLN A 139 -13.41 -4.30 0.74
C GLN A 139 -14.29 -3.48 -0.21
N TYR A 140 -14.25 -2.15 -0.09
CA TYR A 140 -14.99 -1.26 -0.97
C TYR A 140 -14.61 -1.46 -2.44
N VAL A 141 -13.30 -1.42 -2.76
CA VAL A 141 -12.81 -1.66 -4.13
C VAL A 141 -13.12 -3.08 -4.60
N ALA A 142 -12.94 -4.09 -3.74
CA ALA A 142 -13.20 -5.49 -4.08
C ALA A 142 -14.67 -5.76 -4.44
N GLY A 143 -15.61 -5.01 -3.85
CA GLY A 143 -17.05 -5.14 -4.08
C GLY A 143 -17.49 -4.87 -5.53
N PHE A 144 -16.68 -4.17 -6.33
CA PHE A 144 -16.99 -3.87 -7.74
C PHE A 144 -16.31 -4.82 -8.73
N ILE A 145 -15.37 -5.65 -8.27
CA ILE A 145 -14.61 -6.55 -9.13
C ILE A 145 -15.40 -7.83 -9.36
N ASN A 146 -15.71 -8.13 -10.62
CA ASN A 146 -16.44 -9.34 -11.01
C ASN A 146 -17.69 -9.59 -10.13
N SER A 147 -18.50 -8.55 -9.89
CA SER A 147 -19.66 -8.60 -9.00
C SER A 147 -21.00 -8.31 -9.70
N GLY A 148 -20.98 -7.87 -10.96
CA GLY A 148 -22.17 -7.38 -11.66
C GLY A 148 -22.70 -6.04 -11.13
N THR A 149 -22.14 -5.51 -10.05
CA THR A 149 -22.51 -4.21 -9.47
C THR A 149 -21.81 -3.10 -10.25
N PRO A 150 -22.54 -2.12 -10.81
CA PRO A 150 -21.92 -1.02 -11.53
C PRO A 150 -21.16 -0.09 -10.57
N TRP A 151 -20.06 0.49 -11.05
CA TRP A 151 -19.35 1.55 -10.35
C TRP A 151 -20.25 2.79 -10.24
N PRO A 152 -20.57 3.29 -9.02
CA PRO A 152 -21.60 4.31 -8.83
C PRO A 152 -21.09 5.74 -9.08
N TRP A 153 -19.79 5.93 -9.28
CA TRP A 153 -19.19 7.25 -9.46
C TRP A 153 -18.98 7.57 -10.94
N LYS A 154 -19.19 8.85 -11.29
CA LYS A 154 -18.89 9.35 -12.63
C LYS A 154 -17.38 9.28 -12.85
N ASP A 155 -16.97 8.43 -13.77
CA ASP A 155 -15.58 8.26 -14.17
C ASP A 155 -15.42 8.65 -15.65
N LEU A 156 -14.36 9.41 -15.96
CA LEU A 156 -14.02 9.71 -17.34
C LEU A 156 -13.52 8.47 -18.09
N ASP A 157 -12.90 7.55 -17.37
CA ASP A 157 -12.40 6.29 -17.91
C ASP A 157 -13.39 5.15 -17.60
N LYS A 158 -13.34 4.08 -18.38
CA LYS A 158 -14.02 2.83 -18.00
C LYS A 158 -13.26 2.18 -16.84
N MET A 159 -14.01 1.55 -15.93
CA MET A 159 -13.43 0.74 -14.86
C MET A 159 -12.51 -0.34 -15.46
N ASP A 160 -11.26 -0.34 -15.00
CA ASP A 160 -10.22 -1.29 -15.41
C ASP A 160 -9.79 -2.12 -14.20
N ASP A 161 -10.29 -3.35 -14.12
CA ASP A 161 -10.03 -4.28 -13.01
C ASP A 161 -8.53 -4.52 -12.79
N LYS A 162 -7.69 -4.39 -13.84
CA LYS A 162 -6.25 -4.60 -13.73
C LYS A 162 -5.62 -3.65 -12.70
N LYS A 163 -6.17 -2.44 -12.52
CA LYS A 163 -5.69 -1.48 -11.52
C LYS A 163 -5.85 -1.98 -10.08
N ALA A 164 -6.79 -2.89 -9.84
CA ALA A 164 -7.01 -3.47 -8.53
C ALA A 164 -6.22 -4.76 -8.30
N LEU A 165 -5.62 -5.37 -9.33
CA LEU A 165 -4.92 -6.65 -9.25
C LEU A 165 -3.92 -6.70 -8.10
N ARG A 166 -3.01 -5.72 -8.03
CA ARG A 166 -1.99 -5.66 -6.97
C ARG A 166 -2.61 -5.43 -5.59
N ASN A 167 -3.55 -4.49 -5.49
CA ASN A 167 -4.21 -4.14 -4.24
C ASN A 167 -4.94 -5.34 -3.62
N ILE A 168 -5.75 -6.03 -4.41
CA ILE A 168 -6.54 -7.17 -3.92
C ILE A 168 -5.65 -8.38 -3.63
N THR A 169 -4.59 -8.57 -4.40
CA THR A 169 -3.60 -9.61 -4.10
C THR A 169 -2.86 -9.32 -2.79
N SER A 170 -2.47 -8.07 -2.53
CA SER A 170 -1.90 -7.65 -1.25
C SER A 170 -2.89 -7.79 -0.10
N ALA A 171 -4.16 -7.46 -0.30
CA ALA A 171 -5.21 -7.66 0.69
C ALA A 171 -5.42 -9.14 1.06
N ALA A 172 -5.38 -10.04 0.07
CA ALA A 172 -5.47 -11.48 0.32
C ALA A 172 -4.29 -12.03 1.15
N HIS A 173 -3.11 -11.40 1.07
CA HIS A 173 -1.99 -11.71 1.96
C HIS A 173 -2.17 -11.14 3.36
N ALA A 174 -2.61 -9.88 3.46
CA ALA A 174 -2.78 -9.20 4.74
C ALA A 174 -3.92 -9.82 5.58
N TRP A 175 -4.99 -10.29 4.91
CA TRP A 175 -6.16 -10.88 5.54
C TRP A 175 -6.53 -12.23 4.89
N PRO A 176 -5.75 -13.30 5.12
CA PRO A 176 -5.92 -14.59 4.44
C PRO A 176 -7.28 -15.25 4.71
N ASN A 177 -7.89 -14.94 5.86
CA ASN A 177 -9.19 -15.48 6.28
C ASN A 177 -10.39 -14.71 5.70
N ASN A 178 -10.16 -13.64 4.91
CA ASN A 178 -11.23 -12.90 4.27
C ASN A 178 -11.54 -13.51 2.88
N PRO A 179 -12.69 -14.21 2.72
CA PRO A 179 -12.98 -14.94 1.50
C PRO A 179 -13.16 -14.03 0.28
N LEU A 180 -13.65 -12.79 0.48
CA LEU A 180 -13.82 -11.81 -0.59
C LEU A 180 -12.47 -11.49 -1.24
N PHE A 181 -11.43 -11.21 -0.46
CA PHE A 181 -10.10 -10.91 -1.02
C PHE A 181 -9.48 -12.11 -1.72
N SER A 182 -9.54 -13.28 -1.10
CA SER A 182 -9.00 -14.51 -1.67
C SER A 182 -9.71 -14.92 -2.98
N GLU A 183 -11.03 -14.74 -3.08
CA GLU A 183 -11.79 -14.97 -4.32
C GLU A 183 -11.41 -13.95 -5.40
N LYS A 184 -11.49 -12.65 -5.11
CA LYS A 184 -11.22 -11.61 -6.11
C LYS A 184 -9.76 -11.62 -6.57
N ALA A 185 -8.81 -11.90 -5.69
CA ALA A 185 -7.40 -12.04 -6.07
C ALA A 185 -7.18 -13.23 -7.02
N ARG A 186 -7.81 -14.39 -6.75
CA ARG A 186 -7.73 -15.54 -7.66
C ARG A 186 -8.31 -15.22 -9.03
N TRP A 187 -9.47 -14.58 -9.07
CA TRP A 187 -10.10 -14.18 -10.33
C TRP A 187 -9.23 -13.20 -11.13
N LEU A 188 -8.71 -12.16 -10.48
CA LEU A 188 -7.84 -11.17 -11.14
C LEU A 188 -6.55 -11.82 -11.66
N ARG A 189 -5.92 -12.69 -10.88
CA ARG A 189 -4.70 -13.39 -11.30
C ARG A 189 -4.96 -14.36 -12.46
N ALA A 190 -6.11 -15.04 -12.48
CA ALA A 190 -6.50 -15.88 -13.61
C ALA A 190 -6.76 -15.06 -14.88
N LYS A 191 -7.31 -13.85 -14.74
CA LYS A 191 -7.55 -12.91 -15.85
C LYS A 191 -6.26 -12.26 -16.38
N TYR A 192 -5.25 -12.09 -15.53
CA TYR A 192 -3.96 -11.45 -15.85
C TYR A 192 -2.77 -12.34 -15.43
N PRO A 193 -2.60 -13.54 -16.04
CA PRO A 193 -1.61 -14.51 -15.59
C PRO A 193 -0.16 -14.06 -15.76
N ASP A 194 0.11 -13.24 -16.78
CA ASP A 194 1.46 -12.77 -17.13
C ASP A 194 1.87 -11.48 -16.40
N ASP A 195 1.01 -10.93 -15.54
CA ASP A 195 1.33 -9.70 -14.81
C ASP A 195 2.38 -9.97 -13.72
N ILE A 196 3.38 -9.08 -13.60
CA ILE A 196 4.46 -9.22 -12.61
C ILE A 196 3.96 -9.36 -11.16
N THR A 197 2.75 -8.87 -10.86
CA THR A 197 2.09 -9.05 -9.56
C THR A 197 2.02 -10.51 -9.14
N THR A 198 1.88 -11.45 -10.09
CA THR A 198 1.84 -12.89 -9.80
C THR A 198 3.14 -13.42 -9.20
N LEU A 199 4.26 -12.74 -9.43
CA LEU A 199 5.58 -13.06 -8.87
C LEU A 199 5.84 -12.31 -7.56
N ILE A 200 5.51 -11.02 -7.50
CA ILE A 200 5.92 -10.14 -6.37
C ILE A 200 4.93 -10.13 -5.20
N ALA A 201 3.73 -10.72 -5.36
CA ALA A 201 2.72 -10.84 -4.31
C ALA A 201 2.01 -12.21 -4.36
N PRO A 202 2.64 -13.33 -3.98
CA PRO A 202 2.25 -14.65 -4.45
C PRO A 202 0.93 -15.35 -4.00
N LEU A 203 -0.10 -14.79 -3.38
CA LEU A 203 -1.12 -15.52 -2.57
C LEU A 203 -0.58 -16.54 -1.53
N PRO A 204 -1.19 -16.61 -0.33
CA PRO A 204 -0.91 -17.69 0.60
C PRO A 204 -1.26 -19.05 -0.02
N ALA A 205 -0.45 -20.09 0.24
CA ALA A 205 -0.83 -21.46 -0.11
C ALA A 205 -2.16 -21.81 0.59
N SER A 206 -3.09 -22.44 -0.14
CA SER A 206 -4.34 -22.90 0.48
C SER A 206 -4.02 -23.87 1.61
N THR A 207 -4.70 -23.72 2.74
CA THR A 207 -4.59 -24.62 3.89
C THR A 207 -4.91 -26.07 3.54
N GLU A 208 -5.66 -26.32 2.47
CA GLU A 208 -5.98 -27.67 1.95
C GLU A 208 -4.76 -28.50 1.50
N VAL A 209 -3.61 -27.89 1.23
CA VAL A 209 -2.40 -28.64 0.82
C VAL A 209 -1.57 -29.09 2.04
N ARG A 210 -1.82 -28.55 3.25
CA ARG A 210 -1.02 -28.88 4.44
C ARG A 210 -1.46 -30.17 5.16
N ASP A 211 -2.64 -30.69 4.87
CA ASP A 211 -3.16 -31.91 5.50
C ASP A 211 -2.83 -33.20 4.72
N ASN A 212 -2.03 -33.10 3.65
CA ASN A 212 -1.58 -34.24 2.84
C ASN A 212 -0.04 -34.41 2.86
N GLN A 213 0.59 -34.22 4.03
CA GLN A 213 1.98 -34.66 4.28
C GLN A 213 2.12 -35.33 5.64
#